data_AF-A0AB39INM5-F1
#
_entry.id   AF-A0AB39INM5-F1
#
_cell.length_a   1.000
_cell.length_b   1.000
_cell.length_c   1.000
_cell.angle_alpha   90.00
_cell.angle_beta   90.00
_cell.angle_gamma   90.00
#
_symmetry.space_group_name_H-M   'P 1'
#
loop_
_entity.id
_entity.type
_entity.pdbx_description
1 polymer ?
#
loop_
_entity_poly.entity_id
_entity_poly.type
_entity_poly.pdbx_seq_one_letter_code
_entity_poly.pdbx_strand_id
1 'polypeptide(L)'
;MACLSWLFRLTPLHRVWLGAALSMLLSSCAMLAGKPVPPPPPTQQAVEVSREQSYLLEKTGSVSVNVRGTLDDAVEEIAREANARGMPYYRVVNLTQDEHVRQDNWHGYAVFYRPLPTARP
;
A
#
# COMPACT_ATOMS: atom_id res chain seq x y z
N MET A 1 23.99 43.63 36.90
CA MET A 1 23.85 42.80 35.68
C MET A 1 24.12 41.34 36.04
N ALA A 2 23.16 40.64 36.63
CA ALA A 2 23.29 39.22 36.98
C ALA A 2 21.89 38.62 37.14
N CYS A 3 21.22 38.24 36.04
CA CYS A 3 20.00 37.44 36.10
C CYS A 3 19.59 36.83 34.75
N LEU A 4 20.54 36.30 33.97
CA LEU A 4 20.23 35.61 32.69
C LEU A 4 20.89 34.23 32.56
N SER A 5 21.32 33.62 33.68
CA SER A 5 21.97 32.30 33.67
C SER A 5 21.03 31.12 33.95
N TRP A 6 19.76 31.36 34.30
CA TRP A 6 18.80 30.29 34.64
C TRP A 6 18.04 29.68 33.46
N LEU A 7 18.02 30.33 32.29
CA LEU A 7 17.31 29.81 31.11
C LEU A 7 18.07 28.66 30.41
N PHE A 8 19.37 28.51 30.66
CA PHE A 8 20.18 27.47 30.01
C PHE A 8 20.14 26.10 30.70
N ARG A 9 19.72 26.01 31.98
CA ARG A 9 19.65 24.71 32.70
C ARG A 9 18.39 23.88 32.41
N LEU A 10 17.39 24.45 31.74
CA LEU A 10 16.15 23.75 31.31
C LEU A 10 16.30 23.07 29.93
N THR A 11 17.38 23.37 29.20
CA THR A 11 17.63 22.86 27.84
C THR A 11 17.91 21.35 27.70
N PRO A 12 18.58 20.64 28.65
CA PRO A 12 18.79 19.20 28.49
C PRO A 12 17.51 18.41 28.75
N LEU A 13 16.68 18.85 29.70
CA LEU A 13 15.41 18.20 30.00
C LEU A 13 14.45 18.33 28.82
N HIS A 14 14.33 19.53 28.23
CA HIS A 14 13.53 19.75 27.01
C HIS A 14 14.01 18.88 25.82
N ARG A 15 15.33 18.69 25.66
CA ARG A 15 15.89 17.83 24.60
C ARG A 15 15.54 16.36 24.82
N VAL A 16 15.61 15.89 26.07
CA VAL A 16 15.22 14.52 26.44
C VAL A 16 13.73 14.30 26.23
N TRP A 17 12.89 15.27 26.62
CA TRP A 17 11.43 15.21 26.41
C TRP A 17 11.04 15.23 24.93
N LEU A 18 11.66 16.08 24.11
CA LEU A 18 11.45 16.08 22.65
C LEU A 18 11.89 14.76 22.00
N GLY A 19 13.05 14.22 22.41
CA GLY A 19 13.52 12.93 21.91
C GLY A 19 12.59 11.77 22.30
N ALA A 20 12.09 11.76 23.54
CA ALA A 20 11.12 10.77 24.01
C ALA A 20 9.77 10.87 23.26
N ALA A 21 9.25 12.08 23.08
CA ALA A 21 8.02 12.31 22.33
C ALA A 21 8.15 11.86 20.86
N LEU A 22 9.26 12.21 20.21
CA LEU A 22 9.55 11.76 18.84
C LEU A 22 9.66 10.22 18.76
N SER A 23 10.30 9.59 19.74
CA SER A 23 10.43 8.13 19.80
C SER A 23 9.07 7.42 19.97
N MET A 24 8.16 7.99 20.76
CA MET A 24 6.78 7.48 20.88
C MET A 24 5.98 7.65 19.58
N LEU A 25 6.11 8.79 18.90
CA LEU A 25 5.45 9.05 17.61
C LEU A 25 5.97 8.15 16.50
N LEU A 26 7.27 7.78 16.52
CA LEU A 26 7.85 6.84 15.57
C LEU A 26 7.43 5.39 15.85
N SER A 27 7.28 5.00 17.12
CA SER A 27 6.85 3.65 17.52
C SER A 27 5.40 3.36 17.11
N SER A 28 4.50 4.35 17.19
CA SER A 28 3.12 4.17 16.76
C SER A 28 2.98 3.90 15.26
N CYS A 29 3.89 4.40 14.42
CA CYS A 29 3.86 4.15 12.98
C CYS A 29 4.03 2.67 12.60
N ALA A 30 4.75 1.89 13.40
CA ALA A 30 4.96 0.47 13.14
C ALA A 30 3.66 -0.35 13.26
N MET A 31 2.70 0.10 14.08
CA MET A 31 1.39 -0.54 14.23
C MET A 31 0.48 -0.38 13.00
N LEU A 32 0.72 0.61 12.14
CA LEU A 32 -0.04 0.78 10.89
C LEU A 32 0.37 -0.23 9.81
N ALA A 33 1.51 -0.93 9.98
CA ALA A 33 1.82 -2.09 9.17
C ALA A 33 0.94 -3.25 9.64
N GLY A 34 -0.16 -3.51 8.92
CA GLY A 34 -1.01 -4.66 9.17
C GLY A 34 -0.21 -5.96 9.21
N LYS A 35 -0.63 -6.91 10.04
CA LYS A 35 0.00 -8.24 10.12
C LYS A 35 -0.22 -9.00 8.81
N PRO A 36 0.74 -9.83 8.34
CA PRO A 36 0.51 -10.73 7.22
C PRO A 36 -0.69 -11.64 7.48
N VAL A 37 -1.57 -11.77 6.48
CA VAL A 37 -2.76 -12.64 6.49
C VAL A 37 -2.63 -13.61 5.31
N PRO A 38 -2.96 -14.91 5.46
CA PRO A 38 -2.91 -15.84 4.34
C PRO A 38 -3.86 -15.38 3.20
N PRO A 39 -3.41 -15.42 1.93
CA PRO A 39 -4.26 -15.12 0.79
C PRO A 39 -5.37 -16.18 0.66
N PRO A 40 -6.51 -15.83 0.03
CA PRO A 40 -7.54 -16.81 -0.29
C PRO A 40 -6.98 -17.89 -1.24
N PRO A 41 -7.51 -19.13 -1.23
CA PRO A 41 -7.10 -20.16 -2.18
C PRO A 41 -7.20 -19.66 -3.63
N PRO A 42 -6.21 -19.97 -4.50
CA PRO A 42 -6.30 -19.61 -5.91
C PRO A 42 -7.55 -20.19 -6.55
N THR A 43 -8.26 -19.40 -7.34
CA THR A 43 -9.41 -19.85 -8.11
C THR A 43 -9.07 -19.89 -9.61
N GLN A 44 -10.02 -20.30 -10.45
CA GLN A 44 -9.86 -20.22 -11.90
C GLN A 44 -9.73 -18.78 -12.40
N GLN A 45 -10.32 -17.83 -11.67
CA GLN A 45 -10.23 -16.40 -11.94
C GLN A 45 -9.24 -15.74 -10.97
N ALA A 46 -8.62 -14.67 -11.42
CA ALA A 46 -7.76 -13.83 -10.63
C ALA A 46 -8.57 -13.21 -9.49
N VAL A 47 -8.03 -13.27 -8.27
CA VAL A 47 -8.69 -12.77 -7.07
C VAL A 47 -8.00 -11.49 -6.61
N GLU A 48 -8.78 -10.47 -6.26
CA GLU A 48 -8.25 -9.28 -5.62
C GLU A 48 -7.80 -9.60 -4.20
N VAL A 49 -6.58 -9.20 -3.85
CA VAL A 49 -6.00 -9.41 -2.51
C VAL A 49 -5.77 -8.10 -1.78
N SER A 50 -5.92 -8.13 -0.46
CA SER A 50 -5.59 -7.00 0.40
C SER A 50 -4.08 -6.76 0.46
N ARG A 51 -3.67 -5.61 1.03
CA ARG A 51 -2.25 -5.30 1.26
C ARG A 51 -1.60 -6.35 2.16
N GLU A 52 -2.28 -6.74 3.23
CA GLU A 52 -1.83 -7.72 4.23
C GLU A 52 -1.63 -9.11 3.62
N GLN A 53 -2.52 -9.49 2.70
CA GLN A 53 -2.41 -10.75 1.96
C GLN A 53 -1.27 -10.74 0.95
N SER A 54 -1.00 -9.58 0.34
CA SER A 54 0.09 -9.42 -0.62
C SER A 54 1.49 -9.61 -0.02
N TYR A 55 1.64 -9.53 1.31
CA TYR A 55 2.93 -9.76 1.98
C TYR A 55 3.44 -11.19 1.90
N LEU A 56 2.55 -12.16 1.66
CA LEU A 56 2.88 -13.58 1.53
C LEU A 56 2.94 -14.05 0.08
N LEU A 57 2.97 -13.11 -0.88
CA LEU A 57 2.94 -13.38 -2.30
C LEU A 57 4.17 -12.76 -2.99
N GLU A 58 4.62 -13.39 -4.07
CA GLU A 58 5.64 -12.86 -4.94
C GLU A 58 5.04 -11.85 -5.92
N LYS A 59 5.59 -10.63 -5.96
CA LYS A 59 5.21 -9.62 -6.96
C LYS A 59 5.80 -10.00 -8.31
N THR A 60 4.95 -10.16 -9.33
CA THR A 60 5.36 -10.65 -10.65
C THR A 60 5.19 -9.63 -11.77
N GLY A 61 4.40 -8.58 -11.56
CA GLY A 61 4.21 -7.53 -12.56
C GLY A 61 3.22 -6.47 -12.12
N SER A 62 2.87 -5.60 -13.05
CA SER A 62 1.86 -4.57 -12.86
C SER A 62 1.13 -4.27 -14.17
N VAL A 63 0.01 -3.56 -14.05
CA VAL A 63 -0.79 -3.07 -15.16
C VAL A 63 -1.30 -1.67 -14.85
N SER A 64 -1.37 -0.84 -15.88
CA SER A 64 -2.12 0.42 -15.87
C SER A 64 -3.23 0.32 -16.90
N VAL A 65 -4.44 0.69 -16.51
CA VAL A 65 -5.61 0.71 -17.39
C VAL A 65 -6.13 2.14 -17.50
N ASN A 66 -6.79 2.42 -18.61
CA ASN A 66 -7.47 3.69 -18.84
C ASN A 66 -8.82 3.35 -19.48
N VAL A 67 -9.88 3.50 -18.71
CA VAL A 67 -11.21 3.00 -19.06
C VAL A 67 -12.21 4.13 -19.04
N ARG A 68 -12.93 4.27 -20.15
CA ARG A 68 -14.05 5.18 -20.24
C ARG A 68 -15.29 4.53 -19.64
N GLY A 69 -15.83 5.12 -18.58
CA GLY A 69 -16.96 4.58 -17.84
C GLY A 69 -16.89 4.92 -16.36
N THR A 70 -17.11 3.90 -15.54
CA THR A 70 -17.18 3.97 -14.08
C THR A 70 -15.90 3.43 -13.43
N LEU A 71 -15.79 3.65 -12.11
CA LEU A 71 -14.73 3.05 -11.30
C LEU A 71 -14.75 1.51 -11.40
N ASP A 72 -15.95 0.92 -11.40
CA ASP A 72 -16.14 -0.53 -11.47
C ASP A 72 -15.64 -1.09 -12.81
N ASP A 73 -15.86 -0.39 -13.92
CA ASP A 73 -15.34 -0.78 -15.24
C ASP A 73 -13.80 -0.84 -15.25
N ALA A 74 -13.14 0.09 -14.55
CA ALA A 74 -11.68 0.07 -14.41
C ALA A 74 -11.19 -1.12 -13.56
N VAL A 75 -11.92 -1.50 -12.52
CA VAL A 75 -11.61 -2.69 -11.70
C VAL A 75 -11.84 -3.97 -12.51
N GLU A 76 -12.94 -4.05 -13.26
CA GLU A 76 -13.25 -5.18 -14.13
C GLU A 76 -12.17 -5.35 -15.22
N GLU A 77 -11.72 -4.26 -15.82
CA GLU A 77 -10.64 -4.31 -16.82
C GLU A 77 -9.31 -4.79 -16.23
N ILE A 78 -8.98 -4.40 -14.99
CA ILE A 78 -7.81 -4.93 -14.28
C ILE A 78 -7.96 -6.44 -14.05
N ALA A 79 -9.14 -6.90 -13.61
CA ALA A 79 -9.41 -8.31 -13.41
C ALA A 79 -9.32 -9.10 -14.73
N ARG A 80 -9.85 -8.53 -15.84
CA ARG A 80 -9.75 -9.09 -17.19
C ARG A 80 -8.30 -9.26 -17.63
N GLU A 81 -7.46 -8.25 -17.44
CA GLU A 81 -6.02 -8.30 -17.74
C GLU A 81 -5.28 -9.32 -16.86
N ALA A 82 -5.61 -9.42 -15.57
CA ALA A 82 -5.05 -10.42 -14.68
C ALA A 82 -5.40 -11.85 -15.14
N ASN A 83 -6.67 -12.08 -15.49
CA ASN A 83 -7.18 -13.34 -16.03
C ASN A 83 -6.50 -13.70 -17.36
N ALA A 84 -6.42 -12.76 -18.31
CA ALA A 84 -5.82 -12.96 -19.62
C ALA A 84 -4.34 -13.36 -19.54
N ARG A 85 -3.64 -12.90 -18.50
CA ARG A 85 -2.23 -13.22 -18.25
C ARG A 85 -2.04 -14.45 -17.36
N GLY A 86 -3.12 -15.07 -16.87
CA GLY A 86 -3.06 -16.21 -15.95
C GLY A 86 -2.44 -15.84 -14.59
N MET A 87 -2.73 -14.64 -14.09
CA MET A 87 -2.33 -14.23 -12.75
C MET A 87 -3.36 -14.74 -11.74
N PRO A 88 -2.94 -15.46 -10.68
CA PRO A 88 -3.88 -15.94 -9.66
C PRO A 88 -4.38 -14.80 -8.77
N TYR A 89 -3.58 -13.74 -8.59
CA TYR A 89 -3.88 -12.65 -7.68
C TYR A 89 -3.49 -11.29 -8.28
N TYR A 90 -4.28 -10.27 -7.95
CA TYR A 90 -3.97 -8.88 -8.23
C TYR A 90 -4.32 -8.00 -7.03
N ARG A 91 -3.74 -6.80 -6.96
CA ARG A 91 -4.14 -5.78 -6.00
C ARG A 91 -4.26 -4.45 -6.72
N VAL A 92 -5.42 -3.81 -6.62
CA VAL A 92 -5.59 -2.45 -7.07
C VAL A 92 -4.86 -1.52 -6.11
N VAL A 93 -3.95 -0.71 -6.64
CA VAL A 93 -3.12 0.21 -5.86
C VAL A 93 -3.62 1.63 -5.99
N ASN A 94 -4.14 1.99 -7.16
CA ASN A 94 -4.68 3.31 -7.41
C ASN A 94 -5.85 3.25 -8.41
N LEU A 95 -6.88 4.06 -8.16
CA LEU A 95 -7.95 4.36 -9.08
C LEU A 95 -8.19 5.87 -9.01
N THR A 96 -8.09 6.56 -10.14
CA THR A 96 -8.24 8.02 -10.19
C THR A 96 -9.06 8.39 -11.41
N GLN A 97 -10.06 9.25 -11.21
CA GLN A 97 -10.82 9.82 -12.30
C GLN A 97 -9.97 10.91 -12.97
N ASP A 98 -9.91 10.88 -14.29
CA ASP A 98 -9.11 11.82 -15.06
C ASP A 98 -9.82 13.19 -15.15
N GLU A 99 -9.52 14.06 -14.19
CA GLU A 99 -10.20 15.34 -14.04
C GLU A 99 -9.90 16.36 -15.15
N HIS A 100 -8.77 16.19 -15.86
CA HIS A 100 -8.23 17.20 -16.77
C HIS A 100 -8.59 16.98 -18.25
N VAL A 101 -8.94 15.75 -18.65
CA VAL A 101 -9.12 15.40 -20.07
C VAL A 101 -10.56 14.97 -20.38
N ARG A 102 -11.21 14.24 -19.47
CA ARG A 102 -12.59 13.76 -19.66
C ARG A 102 -13.17 13.23 -18.34
N GLN A 103 -14.26 13.84 -17.87
CA GLN A 103 -14.94 13.45 -16.61
C GLN A 103 -15.55 12.04 -16.62
N ASP A 104 -15.42 11.27 -17.70
CA ASP A 104 -15.90 9.89 -17.85
C ASP A 104 -14.77 8.87 -18.01
N ASN A 105 -13.54 9.22 -17.61
CA ASN A 105 -12.38 8.35 -17.76
C ASN A 105 -11.73 8.01 -16.42
N TRP A 106 -11.42 6.74 -16.22
CA TRP A 106 -10.78 6.22 -15.02
C TRP A 106 -9.40 5.64 -15.35
N HIS A 107 -8.40 6.12 -14.64
CA HIS A 107 -7.06 5.54 -14.66
C HIS A 107 -6.87 4.61 -13.45
N GLY A 108 -6.58 3.35 -13.74
CA GLY A 108 -6.30 2.34 -12.72
C GLY A 108 -4.86 1.85 -12.78
N TYR A 109 -4.29 1.55 -11.62
CA TYR A 109 -2.99 0.88 -11.50
C TYR A 109 -3.09 -0.29 -10.51
N ALA A 110 -2.61 -1.46 -10.93
CA ALA A 110 -2.61 -2.67 -10.14
C ALA A 110 -1.29 -3.44 -10.24
N VAL A 111 -1.05 -4.26 -9.22
CA VAL A 111 0.11 -5.15 -9.12
C VAL A 111 -0.36 -6.60 -9.15
N PHE A 112 0.33 -7.44 -9.90
CA PHE A 112 0.06 -8.87 -10.01
C PHE A 112 0.98 -9.70 -9.14
N TYR A 113 0.42 -10.78 -8.61
CA TYR A 113 1.08 -11.61 -7.61
C TYR A 113 0.94 -13.10 -7.92
N ARG A 114 1.92 -13.88 -7.45
CA ARG A 114 1.89 -15.35 -7.46
C ARG A 114 2.21 -15.90 -6.07
N PRO A 115 1.80 -17.14 -5.76
CA PRO A 115 2.31 -17.83 -4.58
C PRO A 115 3.83 -17.84 -4.60
N LEU A 116 4.44 -17.67 -3.42
CA LEU A 116 5.90 -17.82 -3.28
C LEU A 116 6.33 -19.20 -3.82
N PRO A 117 7.51 -19.30 -4.46
CA PRO A 117 8.08 -20.58 -4.83
C PRO A 117 8.19 -21.44 -3.57
N THR A 118 7.43 -22.52 -3.49
CA THR A 118 7.71 -23.54 -2.49
C THR A 118 9.09 -24.10 -2.82
N ALA A 119 10.02 -24.05 -1.87
CA ALA A 119 11.32 -24.67 -2.02
C ALA A 119 11.08 -26.14 -2.41
N ARG A 120 11.38 -26.49 -3.66
CA ARG A 120 11.33 -27.89 -4.11
C ARG A 120 12.46 -28.62 -3.38
N PRO A 121 12.18 -29.74 -2.67
CA PRO A 121 13.23 -30.58 -2.10
C PRO A 121 14.12 -31.19 -3.18
#